data_AF-A0A7W1RQ71-F1
#
_entry.id   AF-A0A7W1RQ71-F1
#
_cell.length_a   1.000
_cell.length_b   1.000
_cell.length_c   1.000
_cell.angle_alpha   90.00
_cell.angle_beta   90.00
_cell.angle_gamma   90.00
#
_symmetry.space_group_name_H-M   'P 1'
#
loop_
_entity.id
_entity.type
_entity.pdbx_description
1 polymer ?
#
loop_
_entity_poly.entity_id
_entity_poly.type
_entity_poly.pdbx_seq_one_letter_code
_entity_poly.pdbx_strand_id
1 'polypeptide(L)'
;MRRTITEETWKQIDVAIAAGIGLREVARNLGIPPGTVLAHAKRKGLSQQIQAAKCAAQSQQSVAITPLQSVAVTMQQRGERYVERLAGISERVLPHLESMEPGEILGNARNFEQFDRVARRNFGLDSIPPSGGLINVNVLTNQAAIQVIPKSGA
;
A
#
# COMPACT_ATOMS: atom_id res chain seq x y z
N MET A 1 -30.06 46.90 13.39
CA MET A 1 -30.07 46.01 14.56
C MET A 1 -28.85 45.08 14.46
N ARG A 2 -27.79 45.27 15.27
CA ARG A 2 -26.63 44.37 15.30
C ARG A 2 -26.93 43.24 16.30
N ARG A 3 -27.04 42.00 15.82
CA ARG A 3 -27.13 40.83 16.71
C ARG A 3 -25.76 40.61 17.35
N THR A 4 -25.68 40.72 18.67
CA THR A 4 -24.50 40.35 19.46
C THR A 4 -24.51 38.85 19.68
N ILE A 5 -23.44 38.18 19.25
CA ILE A 5 -23.23 36.74 19.49
C ILE A 5 -22.78 36.59 20.95
N THR A 6 -23.43 35.70 21.71
CA THR A 6 -23.10 35.47 23.13
C THR A 6 -21.84 34.60 23.26
N GLU A 7 -21.14 34.72 24.39
CA GLU A 7 -19.99 33.87 24.70
C GLU A 7 -20.32 32.36 24.66
N GLU A 8 -21.54 32.01 25.04
CA GLU A 8 -22.02 30.62 25.00
C GLU A 8 -22.13 30.10 23.57
N THR A 9 -22.67 30.90 22.64
CA THR A 9 -22.67 30.55 21.21
C THR A 9 -21.26 30.44 20.63
N TRP A 10 -20.29 31.23 21.11
CA TRP A 10 -18.88 31.08 20.69
C TRP A 10 -18.26 29.76 21.17
N LYS A 11 -18.56 29.34 22.40
CA LYS A 11 -18.12 28.03 22.92
C LYS A 11 -18.72 26.88 22.13
N GLN A 12 -20.00 26.96 21.77
CA GLN A 12 -20.66 25.95 20.93
C GLN A 12 -19.99 25.83 19.55
N ILE A 13 -19.60 26.96 18.95
CA ILE A 13 -18.85 26.98 17.69
C ILE A 13 -17.51 26.28 17.85
N ASP A 14 -16.75 26.58 18.91
CA ASP A 14 -15.43 25.97 19.13
C ASP A 14 -15.53 24.45 19.32
N VAL A 15 -16.52 23.97 20.08
CA VAL A 15 -16.77 22.52 20.28
C VAL A 15 -17.16 21.85 18.97
N ALA A 16 -18.04 22.47 18.17
CA ALA A 16 -18.46 21.92 16.88
C ALA A 16 -17.28 21.80 15.91
N ILE A 17 -16.39 22.79 15.89
CA ILE A 17 -15.16 22.77 15.08
C ILE A 17 -14.20 21.69 15.58
N ALA A 18 -14.03 21.55 16.90
CA ALA A 18 -13.19 20.51 17.49
C ALA A 18 -13.72 19.09 17.21
N ALA A 19 -15.04 18.92 17.12
CA ALA A 19 -15.68 17.69 16.68
C ALA A 19 -15.51 17.41 15.16
N GLY A 20 -14.86 18.32 14.41
CA GLY A 20 -14.57 18.15 12.99
C GLY A 20 -15.65 18.65 12.03
N ILE A 21 -16.68 19.34 12.52
CA ILE A 21 -17.73 19.92 11.67
C ILE A 21 -17.16 21.08 10.87
N GLY A 22 -17.48 21.16 9.58
CA GLY A 22 -16.96 22.20 8.70
C GLY A 22 -17.40 23.61 9.11
N LEU A 23 -16.50 24.60 9.02
CA LEU A 23 -16.78 26.00 9.44
C LEU A 23 -18.04 26.61 8.79
N ARG A 24 -18.30 26.29 7.52
CA ARG A 24 -19.51 26.73 6.79
C ARG A 24 -20.77 25.99 7.24
N GLU A 25 -20.62 24.76 7.70
CA GLU A 25 -21.71 23.93 8.18
C GLU A 25 -22.13 24.35 9.59
N VAL A 26 -21.16 24.61 10.48
CA VAL A 26 -21.43 25.24 11.79
C VAL A 26 -22.17 26.57 11.63
N ALA A 27 -21.76 27.40 10.67
CA ALA A 27 -22.43 28.67 10.37
C ALA A 27 -23.90 28.48 9.93
N ARG A 28 -24.18 27.49 9.07
CA ARG A 28 -25.55 27.17 8.63
C ARG A 28 -26.42 26.64 9.77
N ASN A 29 -25.89 25.74 10.59
CA ASN A 29 -26.62 25.11 11.69
C ASN A 29 -27.02 26.12 12.78
N LEU A 30 -26.18 27.13 13.02
CA LEU A 30 -26.43 28.16 14.03
C LEU A 30 -27.07 29.44 13.47
N GLY A 31 -27.33 29.52 12.16
CA GLY A 31 -27.91 30.70 11.51
C GLY A 31 -27.01 31.95 11.58
N ILE A 32 -25.69 31.76 11.66
CA ILE A 32 -24.69 32.84 11.77
C ILE A 32 -24.06 33.08 10.39
N PRO A 33 -23.77 34.32 9.99
CA PRO A 33 -23.06 34.60 8.75
C PRO A 33 -21.71 33.85 8.69
N PRO A 34 -21.39 33.17 7.58
CA PRO A 34 -20.18 32.36 7.47
C PRO A 34 -18.90 33.19 7.64
N GLY A 35 -18.90 34.45 7.22
CA GLY A 35 -17.77 35.36 7.41
C GLY A 35 -17.41 35.59 8.89
N THR A 36 -18.40 35.59 9.78
CA THR A 36 -18.19 35.82 11.22
C THR A 36 -17.53 34.61 11.89
N VAL A 37 -17.99 33.40 11.55
CA VAL A 37 -17.39 32.14 12.04
C VAL A 37 -15.97 31.97 11.50
N LEU A 38 -15.74 32.30 10.22
CA LEU A 38 -14.41 32.26 9.60
C LEU A 38 -13.43 33.26 10.24
N ALA A 39 -13.88 34.49 10.49
CA ALA A 39 -13.05 35.51 11.13
C ALA A 39 -12.66 35.11 12.57
N HIS A 40 -13.60 34.53 13.33
CA HIS A 40 -13.34 33.99 14.66
C HIS A 40 -12.33 32.84 14.64
N ALA A 41 -12.54 31.85 13.76
CA ALA A 41 -11.63 30.73 13.61
C ALA A 41 -10.21 31.18 13.22
N LYS A 42 -10.09 32.21 12.37
CA LYS A 42 -8.81 32.81 12.00
C LYS A 42 -8.12 33.48 13.20
N ARG A 43 -8.85 34.25 14.02
CA ARG A 43 -8.29 34.91 15.21
C ARG A 43 -7.80 33.92 16.26
N LYS A 44 -8.48 32.78 16.40
CA LYS A 44 -8.09 31.70 17.32
C LYS A 44 -7.04 30.73 16.76
N GLY A 45 -6.66 30.86 15.49
CA GLY A 45 -5.70 29.95 14.86
C GLY A 45 -6.20 28.50 14.72
N LEU A 46 -7.52 28.26 14.78
CA LEU A 46 -8.10 26.91 14.80
C LEU A 46 -7.75 26.10 13.55
N SER A 47 -7.62 26.76 12.39
CA SER A 47 -7.23 26.08 11.15
C SER A 47 -5.83 25.46 11.20
N GLN A 48 -4.88 26.11 11.89
CA GLN A 48 -3.53 25.59 12.07
C GLN A 48 -3.52 24.40 13.03
N GLN A 49 -4.31 24.48 14.11
CA GLN A 49 -4.44 23.39 15.08
C GLN A 49 -5.08 22.14 14.45
N ILE A 50 -6.13 22.30 13.64
CA ILE A 50 -6.75 21.18 12.91
C ILE A 50 -5.75 20.56 11.93
N GLN A 51 -4.97 21.37 11.23
CA GLN A 51 -3.96 20.85 10.30
C GLN A 51 -2.86 20.09 11.03
N ALA A 52 -2.36 20.63 12.16
CA ALA A 52 -1.38 19.95 13.00
C ALA A 52 -1.93 18.63 13.57
N ALA A 53 -3.19 18.62 14.03
CA ALA A 53 -3.86 17.42 14.50
C ALA A 53 -4.04 16.37 13.39
N LYS A 54 -4.37 16.80 12.16
CA LYS A 54 -4.43 15.90 10.99
C LYS A 54 -3.08 15.30 10.64
N CYS A 55 -2.01 16.11 10.64
CA CYS A 55 -0.66 15.62 10.40
C CYS A 55 -0.22 14.63 11.49
N ALA A 56 -0.56 14.89 12.76
CA ALA A 56 -0.27 13.98 13.87
C ALA A 56 -1.10 12.68 13.79
N ALA A 57 -2.34 12.73 13.31
CA ALA A 57 -3.15 11.54 13.08
C ALA A 57 -2.63 10.70 11.91
N GLN A 58 -2.14 11.34 10.85
CA GLN A 58 -1.51 10.67 9.70
C GLN A 58 -0.20 9.97 10.09
N SER A 59 0.59 10.55 10.99
CA SER A 59 1.81 9.89 11.47
C SER A 59 1.55 8.72 12.42
N GLN A 60 0.37 8.66 13.04
CA GLN A 60 -0.07 7.56 13.91
C GLN A 60 -0.79 6.44 13.16
N GLN A 61 -1.21 6.66 11.91
CA GLN A 61 -1.66 5.56 11.06
C GLN A 61 -0.45 4.65 10.80
N SER A 62 -0.47 3.47 11.42
CA SER A 62 0.50 2.42 11.16
C SER A 62 0.56 2.18 9.65
N VAL A 63 1.76 1.83 9.15
CA VAL A 63 1.97 1.38 7.76
C VAL A 63 1.25 0.04 7.59
N ALA A 64 -0.07 0.09 7.55
CA ALA A 64 -0.90 -1.04 7.21
C ALA A 64 -0.54 -1.38 5.77
N ILE A 65 -0.09 -2.61 5.56
CA ILE A 65 0.16 -3.13 4.22
C ILE A 65 -1.11 -2.90 3.42
N THR A 66 -1.03 -1.99 2.47
CA THR A 66 -2.18 -1.67 1.62
C THR A 66 -2.56 -2.94 0.85
N PRO A 67 -3.84 -3.14 0.52
CA PRO A 67 -4.27 -4.32 -0.24
C PRO A 67 -3.45 -4.49 -1.52
N LEU A 68 -3.06 -3.38 -2.17
CA LEU A 68 -2.17 -3.39 -3.34
C LEU A 68 -0.77 -3.96 -3.02
N GLN A 69 -0.15 -3.53 -1.92
CA GLN A 69 1.14 -4.06 -1.48
C GLN A 69 1.06 -5.56 -1.14
N SER A 70 -0.02 -6.00 -0.51
CA SER A 70 -0.21 -7.43 -0.20
C SER A 70 -0.29 -8.28 -1.48
N VAL A 71 -1.00 -7.79 -2.50
CA VAL A 71 -1.08 -8.47 -3.79
C VAL A 71 0.29 -8.53 -4.47
N ALA A 72 1.04 -7.42 -4.47
CA ALA A 72 2.39 -7.37 -5.03
C ALA A 72 3.33 -8.40 -4.38
N VAL A 73 3.34 -8.49 -3.04
CA VAL A 73 4.15 -9.47 -2.30
C VAL A 73 3.75 -10.91 -2.65
N THR A 74 2.44 -11.21 -2.74
CA THR A 74 2.00 -12.55 -3.10
C THR A 74 2.34 -12.93 -4.55
N MET A 75 2.34 -11.98 -5.47
CA MET A 75 2.74 -12.20 -6.87
C MET A 75 4.24 -12.49 -6.97
N GLN A 76 5.07 -11.74 -6.23
CA GLN A 76 6.51 -11.99 -6.16
C GLN A 76 6.84 -13.39 -5.62
N GLN A 77 6.24 -13.76 -4.48
CA GLN A 77 6.43 -15.09 -3.88
C GLN A 77 6.01 -16.23 -4.82
N ARG A 78 4.94 -16.02 -5.61
CA ARG A 78 4.49 -17.00 -6.62
C ARG A 78 5.49 -17.14 -7.77
N GLY A 79 6.12 -16.06 -8.19
CA GLY A 79 7.19 -16.06 -9.19
C GLY A 79 8.43 -16.82 -8.71
N GLU A 80 8.89 -16.56 -7.48
CA GLU A 80 10.03 -17.26 -6.87
C GLU A 80 9.79 -18.78 -6.81
N ARG A 81 8.62 -19.21 -6.30
CA ARG A 81 8.23 -20.63 -6.28
C ARG A 81 8.07 -21.24 -7.67
N TYR A 82 7.75 -20.46 -8.69
CA TYR A 82 7.67 -20.95 -10.06
C TYR A 82 9.07 -21.29 -10.58
N VAL A 83 10.06 -20.43 -10.35
CA VAL A 83 11.47 -20.66 -10.73
C VAL A 83 12.04 -21.89 -10.01
N GLU A 84 11.82 -22.00 -8.70
CA GLU A 84 12.26 -23.16 -7.91
C GLU A 84 11.64 -24.48 -8.42
N ARG A 85 10.33 -24.46 -8.73
CA ARG A 85 9.66 -25.64 -9.29
C ARG A 85 10.20 -26.01 -10.66
N LEU A 86 10.45 -25.03 -11.54
CA LEU A 86 11.03 -25.32 -12.85
C LEU A 86 12.41 -25.95 -12.74
N ALA A 87 13.27 -25.44 -11.85
CA ALA A 87 14.59 -26.02 -11.62
C ALA A 87 14.49 -27.50 -11.21
N GLY A 88 13.63 -27.81 -10.24
CA GLY A 88 13.41 -29.19 -9.80
C GLY A 88 12.73 -30.08 -10.85
N ILE A 89 11.85 -29.54 -11.70
CA ILE A 89 11.25 -30.29 -12.81
C ILE A 89 12.31 -30.58 -13.88
N SER A 90 13.12 -29.59 -14.27
CA SER A 90 14.16 -29.78 -15.27
C SER A 90 15.17 -30.86 -14.86
N GLU A 91 15.54 -30.91 -13.58
CA GLU A 91 16.45 -31.93 -13.05
C GLU A 91 15.85 -33.35 -13.14
N ARG A 92 14.55 -33.50 -12.85
CA ARG A 92 13.87 -34.81 -12.89
C ARG A 92 13.54 -35.28 -14.31
N VAL A 93 13.30 -34.34 -15.22
CA VAL A 93 12.88 -34.63 -16.59
C VAL A 93 14.09 -34.87 -17.50
N LEU A 94 15.27 -34.33 -17.16
CA LEU A 94 16.49 -34.47 -17.96
C LEU A 94 16.84 -35.93 -18.34
N PRO A 95 16.84 -36.92 -17.42
CA PRO A 95 17.16 -38.31 -17.78
C PRO A 95 16.15 -38.93 -18.75
N HIS A 96 14.89 -38.48 -18.71
CA HIS A 96 13.86 -38.95 -19.63
C HIS A 96 14.04 -38.31 -21.03
N LEU A 97 14.36 -37.01 -21.09
CA LEU A 97 14.66 -36.33 -22.35
C LEU A 97 15.87 -36.92 -23.06
N GLU A 98 16.90 -37.34 -22.33
CA GLU A 98 18.08 -38.02 -22.87
C GLU A 98 17.72 -39.37 -23.54
N SER A 99 16.62 -40.00 -23.12
CA SER A 99 16.13 -41.26 -23.68
C SER A 99 15.12 -41.11 -24.82
N MET A 100 14.66 -39.88 -25.12
CA MET A 100 13.64 -39.61 -26.13
C MET A 100 14.25 -39.41 -27.53
N GLU A 101 13.45 -39.72 -28.56
CA GLU A 101 13.80 -39.44 -29.96
C GLU A 101 13.81 -37.91 -30.22
N PRO A 102 14.82 -37.37 -30.93
CA PRO A 102 14.97 -35.92 -31.13
C PRO A 102 13.74 -35.22 -31.75
N GLY A 103 12.97 -35.92 -32.58
CA GLY A 103 11.76 -35.39 -33.20
C GLY A 103 10.65 -35.07 -32.20
N GLU A 104 10.51 -35.88 -31.14
CA GLU A 104 9.50 -35.68 -30.09
C GLU A 104 9.88 -34.55 -29.13
N ILE A 105 11.19 -34.36 -28.89
CA ILE A 105 11.73 -33.28 -28.06
C ILE A 105 11.40 -31.92 -28.69
N LEU A 106 11.66 -31.79 -29.99
CA LEU A 106 11.43 -30.53 -30.72
C LEU A 106 9.95 -30.16 -30.84
N GLY A 107 9.06 -31.15 -30.93
CA GLY A 107 7.60 -30.94 -30.94
C GLY A 107 7.07 -30.36 -29.63
N ASN A 108 7.63 -30.80 -28.49
CA ASN A 108 7.20 -30.37 -27.16
C ASN A 108 7.95 -29.13 -26.63
N ALA A 109 9.16 -28.86 -27.12
CA ALA A 109 9.99 -27.73 -26.69
C ALA A 109 9.29 -26.37 -26.89
N ARG A 110 8.54 -26.20 -27.99
CA ARG A 110 7.79 -24.96 -28.26
C ARG A 110 6.72 -24.67 -27.21
N ASN A 111 6.03 -25.71 -26.73
CA ASN A 111 4.99 -25.57 -25.72
C ASN A 111 5.62 -25.17 -24.38
N PHE A 112 6.74 -25.79 -24.02
CA PHE A 112 7.48 -25.46 -22.79
C PHE A 112 7.97 -24.01 -22.80
N GLU A 113 8.56 -23.57 -23.92
CA GLU A 113 8.99 -22.17 -24.09
C GLU A 113 7.82 -21.19 -24.01
N GLN A 114 6.67 -21.53 -24.58
CA GLN A 114 5.46 -20.71 -24.49
C GLN A 114 4.96 -20.59 -23.04
N PHE A 115 4.89 -21.71 -22.30
CA PHE A 115 4.47 -21.70 -20.90
C PHE A 115 5.43 -20.87 -20.04
N ASP A 116 6.74 -21.01 -20.26
CA ASP A 116 7.73 -20.25 -19.51
C ASP A 116 7.66 -18.75 -19.80
N ARG A 117 7.52 -18.38 -21.07
CA ARG A 117 7.37 -16.98 -21.49
C ARG A 117 6.14 -16.32 -20.86
N VAL A 118 5.01 -17.03 -20.83
CA VAL A 118 3.78 -16.52 -20.21
C VAL A 118 3.95 -16.37 -18.70
N ALA A 119 4.59 -17.33 -18.03
CA ALA A 119 4.85 -17.26 -16.61
C ALA A 119 5.78 -16.09 -16.23
N ARG A 120 6.89 -15.92 -16.96
CA ARG A 120 7.84 -14.81 -16.75
C ARG A 120 7.18 -13.45 -16.92
N ARG A 121 6.33 -13.30 -17.94
CA ARG A 121 5.53 -12.09 -18.15
C ARG A 121 4.55 -11.83 -17.00
N ASN A 122 3.85 -12.87 -16.54
CA ASN A 122 2.85 -12.74 -15.47
C ASN A 122 3.47 -12.38 -14.11
N PHE A 123 4.68 -12.88 -13.85
CA PHE A 123 5.41 -12.65 -12.60
C PHE A 123 6.39 -11.47 -12.68
N GLY A 124 6.56 -10.85 -13.85
CA GLY A 124 7.52 -9.76 -14.05
C GLY A 124 8.98 -10.18 -13.89
N LEU A 125 9.31 -11.46 -14.13
CA LEU A 125 10.67 -12.00 -13.91
C LEU A 125 11.71 -11.43 -14.89
N ASP A 126 11.27 -10.87 -16.02
CA ASP A 126 12.15 -10.24 -17.02
C ASP A 126 12.35 -8.74 -16.77
N SER A 127 11.66 -8.17 -15.78
CA SER A 127 11.86 -6.78 -15.37
C SER A 127 13.03 -6.67 -14.40
N ILE A 128 13.96 -5.74 -14.66
CA ILE A 128 15.06 -5.44 -13.73
C ILE A 128 14.41 -5.11 -12.38
N PRO A 129 14.76 -5.82 -11.28
CA PRO A 129 14.21 -5.50 -9.99
C PRO A 129 14.56 -4.04 -9.68
N PRO A 130 13.60 -3.19 -9.29
CA PRO A 130 13.94 -1.85 -8.83
C PRO A 130 14.93 -2.01 -7.68
N SER A 131 16.14 -1.53 -7.91
CA SER A 131 17.21 -1.41 -6.93
C SER A 131 16.63 -0.95 -5.57
N GLY A 132 16.75 -1.80 -4.55
CA GLY A 132 16.75 -1.35 -3.16
C GLY A 132 15.40 -1.15 -2.45
N GLY A 133 14.37 -1.94 -2.73
CA GLY A 133 13.15 -1.94 -1.90
C GLY A 133 13.15 -3.02 -0.81
N LEU A 134 13.83 -2.80 0.32
CA LEU A 134 13.66 -3.64 1.52
C LEU A 134 12.23 -3.47 2.06
N ILE A 135 11.34 -4.42 1.79
CA ILE A 135 10.01 -4.48 2.41
C ILE A 135 10.11 -5.38 3.64
N ASN A 136 10.21 -4.76 4.82
CA ASN A 136 10.09 -5.46 6.10
C ASN A 136 8.66 -5.99 6.26
N VAL A 137 8.48 -7.30 6.14
CA VAL A 137 7.21 -7.97 6.42
C VAL A 137 7.15 -8.29 7.91
N ASN A 138 6.51 -7.43 8.69
CA ASN A 138 6.17 -7.74 10.08
C ASN A 138 4.89 -8.60 10.09
N VAL A 139 5.05 -9.93 10.10
CA VAL A 139 3.94 -10.84 10.34
C VAL A 139 3.67 -10.87 11.85
N LEU A 140 2.48 -10.45 12.29
CA LEU A 140 2.03 -10.48 13.69
C LEU A 140 1.68 -11.91 14.15
N THR A 141 2.55 -12.88 13.91
CA THR A 141 2.46 -14.22 14.48
C THR A 141 3.84 -14.61 14.98
N ASN A 142 4.08 -14.40 16.28
CA ASN A 142 5.24 -14.83 17.06
C ASN A 142 6.63 -14.51 16.45
N GLN A 143 7.16 -13.35 16.85
CA GLN A 143 8.59 -13.01 16.98
C GLN A 143 9.59 -13.89 16.19
N ALA A 144 9.62 -13.73 14.87
CA ALA A 144 10.81 -14.01 14.08
C ALA A 144 10.84 -13.01 12.91
N ALA A 145 11.68 -11.98 13.04
CA ALA A 145 12.01 -11.10 11.92
C ALA A 145 12.80 -11.93 10.91
N ILE A 146 12.14 -12.39 9.84
CA ILE A 146 12.81 -13.10 8.75
C ILE A 146 13.48 -12.04 7.87
N GLN A 147 14.80 -11.87 8.04
CA GLN A 147 15.62 -11.07 7.14
C GLN A 147 15.93 -11.90 5.91
N VAL A 148 15.35 -11.54 4.75
CA VAL A 148 15.73 -12.12 3.47
C VAL A 148 16.92 -11.33 2.95
N ILE A 149 18.13 -11.84 3.21
CA ILE A 149 19.37 -11.32 2.63
C ILE A 149 19.52 -11.94 1.23
N PRO A 150 19.56 -11.15 0.15
CA PRO A 150 19.89 -11.68 -1.17
C PRO A 150 21.34 -12.20 -1.11
N LYS A 151 21.54 -13.50 -1.35
CA LYS A 151 22.88 -14.05 -1.55
C LYS A 151 23.49 -13.41 -2.79
N SER A 152 24.52 -12.58 -2.61
CA SER A 152 25.39 -12.18 -3.72
C SER A 152 26.20 -13.41 -4.13
N GLY A 153 25.89 -13.96 -5.29
CA GLY A 153 26.73 -14.98 -5.93
C GLY A 153 28.05 -14.36 -6.41
N ALA A 154 29.15 -14.99 -6.03
CA ALA A 154 30.47 -14.85 -6.63
C ALA A 154 30.55 -15.66 -7.94
#